data_AF-A0A267FU65-F1
#
_entry.id   AF-A0A267FU65-F1
#
_cell.length_a   1.000
_cell.length_b   1.000
_cell.length_c   1.000
_cell.angle_alpha   90.00
_cell.angle_beta   90.00
_cell.angle_gamma   90.00
#
_symmetry.space_group_name_H-M   'P 1'
#
loop_
_entity.id
_entity.type
_entity.pdbx_description
1 polymer ?
#
loop_
_entity_poly.entity_id
_entity_poly.type
_entity_poly.pdbx_seq_one_letter_code
_entity_poly.pdbx_strand_id
1 'polypeptide(L)'
;MSVDHPVSKKTRPARRFVTDRGVSSVLAACPSLQEADFSGLKQITSRPFLPIIHDLPSWRRTLALLRLRLAERAARWRRRASVAAAACGGAGGERSPDGNSSYVGNDNDDSDDDGESSGGDEDFEELELPRRSRVFAPALRILRLLVSDLINEDCMREIVAVCRGSLVVYGYSADPLEPRWVTIHPGRQRVLESALLSADV
;
A
#
# COMPACT_ATOMS: atom_id res chain seq x y z
N MET A 1 74.29 -4.50 -21.45
CA MET A 1 73.26 -5.52 -21.21
C MET A 1 72.28 -4.97 -20.18
N SER A 2 71.13 -4.46 -20.63
CA SER A 2 69.99 -4.15 -19.75
C SER A 2 68.75 -4.73 -20.41
N VAL A 3 68.28 -5.83 -19.86
CA VAL A 3 67.03 -6.48 -20.26
C VAL A 3 65.92 -5.94 -19.38
N ASP A 4 65.19 -4.97 -19.91
CA ASP A 4 63.93 -4.50 -19.33
C ASP A 4 62.92 -5.65 -19.30
N HIS A 5 62.61 -6.12 -18.10
CA HIS A 5 61.54 -7.08 -17.87
C HIS A 5 60.21 -6.33 -17.86
N PRO A 6 59.24 -6.66 -18.72
CA PRO A 6 57.92 -6.06 -18.62
C PRO A 6 57.24 -6.56 -17.34
N VAL A 7 57.05 -5.64 -16.39
CA VAL A 7 56.25 -5.87 -15.19
C VAL A 7 54.82 -6.20 -15.61
N SER A 8 54.49 -7.50 -15.57
CA SER A 8 53.16 -8.00 -15.84
C SER A 8 52.19 -7.38 -14.83
N LYS A 9 51.34 -6.46 -15.31
CA LYS A 9 50.26 -5.86 -14.53
C LYS A 9 49.33 -6.98 -14.10
N LYS A 10 49.47 -7.43 -12.85
CA LYS A 10 48.62 -8.42 -12.20
C LYS A 10 47.19 -7.88 -12.19
N THR A 11 46.41 -8.20 -13.22
CA THR A 11 44.98 -7.91 -13.27
C THR A 11 44.35 -8.62 -12.09
N ARG A 12 43.98 -7.85 -11.05
CA ARG A 12 43.19 -8.38 -9.94
C ARG A 12 41.96 -9.04 -10.56
N PRO A 13 41.59 -10.27 -10.17
CA PRO A 13 40.35 -10.85 -10.66
C PRO A 13 39.24 -9.89 -10.26
N ALA A 14 38.55 -9.32 -11.26
CA ALA A 14 37.35 -8.54 -11.03
C ALA A 14 36.40 -9.47 -10.29
N ARG A 15 36.23 -9.26 -8.98
CA ARG A 15 35.20 -9.96 -8.20
C ARG A 15 33.88 -9.62 -8.89
N ARG A 16 33.34 -10.57 -9.64
CA ARG A 16 32.07 -10.40 -10.34
C ARG A 16 30.98 -10.46 -9.30
N PHE A 17 30.67 -9.31 -8.71
CA PHE A 17 29.50 -9.17 -7.84
C PHE A 17 28.25 -9.23 -8.71
N VAL A 18 27.24 -9.98 -8.28
CA VAL A 18 25.92 -9.94 -8.91
C VAL A 18 25.34 -8.54 -8.71
N THR A 19 24.90 -7.92 -9.80
CA THR A 19 24.35 -6.55 -9.81
C THR A 19 22.84 -6.57 -10.02
N ASP A 20 22.16 -5.47 -9.67
CA ASP A 20 20.75 -5.26 -9.99
C ASP A 20 20.43 -5.51 -11.46
N ARG A 21 21.33 -5.11 -12.36
CA ARG A 21 21.16 -5.36 -13.80
C ARG A 21 21.19 -6.85 -14.12
N GLY A 22 22.10 -7.60 -13.49
CA GLY A 22 22.16 -9.06 -13.63
C GLY A 22 20.88 -9.74 -13.13
N VAL A 23 20.42 -9.38 -11.93
CA VAL A 23 19.17 -9.90 -11.36
C VAL A 23 17.98 -9.58 -12.27
N SER A 24 17.87 -8.33 -12.72
CA SER A 24 16.78 -7.90 -13.63
C SER A 24 16.79 -8.71 -14.93
N SER A 25 17.96 -8.94 -15.52
CA SER A 25 18.09 -9.73 -16.75
C SER A 25 17.64 -11.18 -16.56
N VAL A 26 17.96 -11.81 -15.43
CA VAL A 26 17.50 -13.18 -15.13
C VAL A 26 15.98 -13.22 -14.99
N LEU A 27 15.41 -12.30 -14.22
CA LEU A 27 13.95 -12.23 -14.00
C LEU A 27 13.17 -11.92 -15.29
N ALA A 28 13.75 -11.14 -16.20
CA ALA A 28 13.16 -10.85 -17.50
C ALA A 28 13.29 -12.01 -18.50
N ALA A 29 14.44 -12.68 -18.52
CA ALA A 29 14.74 -13.72 -19.51
C ALA A 29 14.14 -15.09 -19.16
N CYS A 30 13.79 -15.33 -17.89
CA CYS A 30 13.31 -16.61 -17.41
C CYS A 30 11.84 -16.54 -16.97
N PRO A 31 10.86 -16.61 -17.89
CA PRO A 31 9.44 -16.45 -17.54
C PRO A 31 8.88 -17.61 -16.72
N SER A 32 9.49 -18.80 -16.80
CA SER A 32 9.11 -20.01 -16.06
C SER A 32 9.79 -20.14 -14.69
N LEU A 33 10.65 -19.18 -14.31
CA LEU A 33 11.35 -19.22 -13.03
C LEU A 33 10.34 -19.12 -11.87
N GLN A 34 10.23 -20.18 -11.07
CA GLN A 34 9.31 -20.25 -9.94
C GLN A 34 9.96 -19.85 -8.63
N GLU A 35 11.25 -20.10 -8.47
CA GLU A 35 11.98 -19.83 -7.24
C GLU A 35 13.27 -19.10 -7.55
N ALA A 36 13.55 -18.06 -6.78
CA ALA A 36 14.79 -17.31 -6.87
C ALA A 36 15.36 -17.04 -5.48
N ASP A 37 16.62 -17.39 -5.29
CA ASP A 37 17.36 -17.11 -4.07
C ASP A 37 18.51 -16.14 -4.39
N PHE A 38 18.41 -14.94 -3.81
CA PHE A 38 19.42 -13.89 -3.91
C PHE A 38 19.96 -13.52 -2.52
N SER A 39 19.84 -14.43 -1.55
CA SER A 39 20.31 -14.24 -0.19
C SER A 39 21.82 -13.98 -0.13
N GLY A 40 22.24 -13.12 0.79
CA GLY A 40 23.64 -12.75 1.00
C GLY A 40 24.23 -11.81 -0.07
N LEU A 41 23.44 -11.38 -1.06
CA LEU A 41 23.85 -10.38 -2.03
C LEU A 41 23.76 -8.97 -1.41
N LYS A 42 24.83 -8.54 -0.72
CA LYS A 42 24.85 -7.27 0.02
C LYS A 42 24.75 -5.99 -0.83
N GLN A 43 24.88 -6.10 -2.15
CA GLN A 43 24.93 -4.95 -3.05
C GLN A 43 23.68 -4.83 -3.94
N ILE A 44 22.75 -5.78 -3.87
CA ILE A 44 21.50 -5.67 -4.62
C ILE A 44 20.50 -4.81 -3.88
N THR A 45 19.74 -4.02 -4.63
CA THR A 45 18.69 -3.15 -4.09
C THR A 45 17.31 -3.75 -4.40
N SER A 46 16.23 -3.03 -4.06
CA SER A 46 14.86 -3.42 -4.45
C SER A 46 14.53 -3.13 -5.92
N ARG A 47 15.35 -2.33 -6.63
CA ARG A 47 15.15 -1.93 -8.04
C ARG A 47 14.87 -3.08 -9.01
N PRO A 48 15.63 -4.20 -9.03
CA PRO A 48 15.41 -5.27 -10.00
C PRO A 48 14.05 -5.97 -9.88
N PHE A 49 13.37 -5.82 -8.74
CA PHE A 49 12.09 -6.48 -8.48
C PHE A 49 10.88 -5.57 -8.77
N LEU A 50 11.08 -4.25 -8.86
CA LEU A 50 10.01 -3.29 -9.14
C LEU A 50 9.21 -3.57 -10.43
N PRO A 51 9.82 -4.05 -11.53
CA PRO A 51 9.08 -4.39 -12.75
C PRO A 51 8.11 -5.60 -12.63
N ILE A 52 8.11 -6.30 -11.48
CA ILE A 52 7.05 -7.27 -11.16
C ILE A 52 5.69 -6.57 -11.07
N ILE A 53 5.65 -5.26 -10.79
CA ILE A 53 4.43 -4.45 -10.86
C ILE A 53 4.34 -3.87 -12.28
N HIS A 54 3.25 -4.20 -13.00
CA HIS A 54 3.08 -3.90 -14.43
C HIS A 54 3.23 -2.41 -14.81
N ASP A 55 2.81 -1.49 -13.93
CA ASP A 55 2.99 -0.04 -14.11
C ASP A 55 3.14 0.67 -12.76
N LEU A 56 4.32 0.49 -12.16
CA LEU A 56 4.63 1.07 -10.84
C LEU A 56 4.50 2.61 -10.80
N PRO A 57 4.98 3.40 -11.79
CA PRO A 57 4.84 4.85 -11.75
C PRO A 57 3.39 5.32 -11.82
N SER A 58 2.55 4.72 -12.68
CA SER A 58 1.13 5.06 -12.74
C SER A 58 0.43 4.68 -11.44
N TRP A 59 0.69 3.47 -10.93
CA TRP A 59 0.16 3.04 -9.64
C TRP A 59 0.51 4.01 -8.51
N ARG A 60 1.77 4.44 -8.40
CA ARG A 60 2.21 5.40 -7.37
C ARG A 60 1.51 6.75 -7.47
N ARG A 61 1.22 7.22 -8.69
CA ARG A 61 0.42 8.43 -8.93
C ARG A 61 -1.02 8.23 -8.45
N THR A 62 -1.67 7.14 -8.86
CA THR A 62 -3.03 6.78 -8.42
C THR A 62 -3.12 6.67 -6.90
N LEU A 63 -2.13 6.05 -6.26
CA LEU A 63 -2.05 5.88 -4.82
C LEU A 63 -1.90 7.21 -4.07
N ALA A 64 -1.14 8.16 -4.62
CA ALA A 64 -1.02 9.50 -4.06
C ALA A 64 -2.35 10.26 -4.13
N LEU A 65 -3.07 10.15 -5.24
CA LEU A 65 -4.40 10.74 -5.40
C LEU A 65 -5.40 10.15 -4.40
N LEU A 66 -5.39 8.82 -4.23
CA LEU A 66 -6.23 8.14 -3.23
C LEU A 66 -5.97 8.65 -1.81
N ARG A 67 -4.69 8.72 -1.41
CA ARG A 67 -4.30 9.26 -0.11
C ARG A 67 -4.82 10.68 0.08
N LEU A 68 -4.69 11.54 -0.94
CA LEU A 68 -5.17 12.91 -0.91
C LEU A 68 -6.70 12.96 -0.74
N ARG A 69 -7.46 12.20 -1.55
CA ARG A 69 -8.93 12.16 -1.47
C ARG A 69 -9.44 11.65 -0.12
N LEU A 70 -8.76 10.66 0.47
CA LEU A 70 -9.08 10.15 1.80
C LEU A 70 -8.80 11.22 2.86
N ALA A 71 -7.67 11.93 2.77
CA ALA A 71 -7.35 13.04 3.66
C ALA A 71 -8.37 14.19 3.53
N GLU A 72 -8.80 14.54 2.32
CA GLU A 72 -9.86 15.53 2.06
C GLU A 72 -11.18 15.12 2.71
N ARG A 73 -11.59 13.86 2.57
CA ARG A 73 -12.80 13.32 3.22
C ARG A 73 -12.66 13.37 4.74
N ALA A 74 -11.55 12.91 5.31
CA ALA A 74 -11.30 12.98 6.75
C ALA A 74 -11.30 14.43 7.28
N ALA A 75 -10.81 15.39 6.49
CA ALA A 75 -10.90 16.82 6.83
C ALA A 75 -12.35 17.34 6.76
N ARG A 76 -13.13 16.93 5.75
CA ARG A 76 -14.56 17.27 5.66
C ARG A 76 -15.35 16.71 6.85
N TRP A 77 -15.13 15.45 7.22
CA TRP A 77 -15.73 14.83 8.40
C TRP A 77 -15.39 15.60 9.68
N ARG A 78 -14.12 15.96 9.88
CA ARG A 78 -13.70 16.78 11.03
C ARG A 78 -14.38 18.15 11.06
N ARG A 79 -14.52 18.82 9.91
CA ARG A 79 -15.24 20.09 9.81
C ARG A 79 -16.72 19.94 10.15
N ARG A 80 -17.41 18.94 9.59
CA ARG A 80 -18.83 18.67 9.89
C ARG A 80 -19.04 18.35 11.38
N ALA A 81 -18.20 17.48 11.96
CA ALA A 81 -18.26 17.14 13.37
C ALA A 81 -18.03 18.37 14.28
N SER A 82 -17.10 19.26 13.91
CA SER A 82 -16.86 20.52 14.63
C SER A 82 -18.04 21.50 14.54
N VAL A 83 -18.72 21.58 13.39
CA VAL A 83 -19.90 22.44 13.20
C VAL A 83 -21.09 21.88 13.99
N ALA A 84 -21.30 20.56 13.96
CA ALA A 84 -22.32 19.90 14.77
C ALA A 84 -22.09 20.15 16.26
N ALA A 85 -20.86 20.00 16.76
CA ALA A 85 -20.52 20.28 18.15
C ALA A 85 -20.76 21.76 18.54
N ALA A 86 -20.50 22.71 17.63
CA ALA A 86 -20.78 24.12 17.87
C ALA A 86 -22.29 24.43 17.91
N ALA A 87 -23.10 23.76 17.09
CA ALA A 87 -24.56 23.89 17.10
C ALA A 87 -25.19 23.38 18.41
N CYS A 88 -24.63 22.32 19.02
CA CYS A 88 -25.08 21.79 20.31
C CYS A 88 -24.66 22.65 21.52
N GLY A 89 -23.73 23.59 21.35
CA GLY A 89 -23.20 24.45 22.43
C GLY A 89 -23.99 25.74 22.69
N GLY A 90 -25.06 26.00 21.93
CA GLY A 90 -25.87 27.21 22.00
C GLY A 90 -27.19 27.03 22.75
N ALA A 91 -27.16 26.61 24.01
CA ALA A 91 -28.33 26.66 24.90
C ALA A 91 -27.93 27.13 26.30
N GLY A 92 -27.32 28.31 26.38
CA GLY A 92 -27.21 29.07 27.63
C GLY A 92 -28.52 29.82 27.89
N GLY A 93 -29.56 29.08 28.29
CA GLY A 93 -30.78 29.64 28.85
C GLY A 93 -30.76 29.43 30.36
N GLU A 94 -30.49 30.50 31.11
CA GLU A 94 -30.45 30.52 32.57
C GLU A 94 -31.81 30.08 33.14
N ARG A 95 -31.89 28.86 33.69
CA ARG A 95 -33.10 28.37 34.37
C ARG A 95 -33.10 28.86 35.81
N SER A 96 -33.81 29.97 36.04
CA SER A 96 -34.21 30.44 37.38
C SER A 96 -35.10 29.38 38.06
N PRO A 97 -34.90 29.04 39.36
CA PRO A 97 -35.61 27.95 40.00
C PRO A 97 -36.81 28.45 40.79
N ASP A 98 -37.85 28.97 40.14
CA ASP A 98 -39.09 29.34 40.83
C ASP A 98 -40.33 28.92 40.02
N GLY A 99 -41.23 28.19 40.68
CA GLY A 99 -42.66 28.23 40.36
C GLY A 99 -43.23 27.12 39.48
N ASN A 100 -43.75 26.08 40.14
CA ASN A 100 -45.00 25.38 39.85
C ASN A 100 -45.62 25.51 38.43
N SER A 101 -45.62 24.44 37.63
CA SER A 101 -46.53 24.33 36.49
C SER A 101 -46.92 22.87 36.22
N SER A 102 -48.21 22.62 36.36
CA SER A 102 -48.92 21.37 36.10
C SER A 102 -48.70 20.87 34.68
N TYR A 103 -48.44 19.57 34.56
CA TYR A 103 -48.33 18.84 33.31
C TYR A 103 -49.68 18.87 32.57
N VAL A 104 -49.75 19.62 31.47
CA VAL A 104 -50.82 19.50 30.47
C VAL A 104 -50.12 19.03 29.19
N GLY A 105 -50.53 17.86 28.71
CA GLY A 105 -50.00 17.28 27.48
C GLY A 105 -50.33 18.17 26.28
N ASN A 106 -49.37 18.28 25.37
CA ASN A 106 -49.60 18.75 24.02
C ASN A 106 -48.90 17.76 23.08
N ASP A 107 -49.71 16.92 22.45
CA ASP A 107 -49.36 16.13 21.28
C ASP A 107 -49.05 17.12 20.14
N ASN A 108 -47.78 17.24 19.77
CA ASN A 108 -47.38 17.79 18.48
C ASN A 108 -46.50 16.76 17.78
N ASP A 109 -47.15 16.02 16.89
CA ASP A 109 -46.55 15.37 15.73
C ASP A 109 -45.81 16.42 14.91
N ASP A 110 -44.49 16.49 15.05
CA ASP A 110 -43.61 17.07 14.03
C ASP A 110 -42.71 15.94 13.54
N SER A 111 -43.21 15.26 12.52
CA SER A 111 -42.43 14.34 11.69
C SER A 111 -41.44 15.15 10.86
N ASP A 112 -40.29 15.48 11.45
CA ASP A 112 -39.13 15.89 10.67
C ASP A 112 -38.55 14.63 10.00
N ASP A 113 -39.10 14.30 8.84
CA ASP A 113 -38.49 13.41 7.84
C ASP A 113 -37.33 14.19 7.20
N ASP A 114 -36.22 14.32 7.91
CA ASP A 114 -34.95 14.71 7.34
C ASP A 114 -34.41 13.54 6.53
N GLY A 115 -34.95 13.41 5.31
CA GLY A 115 -34.36 12.67 4.22
C GLY A 115 -32.97 13.21 3.89
N GLU A 116 -31.99 12.95 4.75
CA GLU A 116 -30.57 12.92 4.38
C GLU A 116 -30.43 11.74 3.42
N SER A 117 -30.75 12.00 2.15
CA SER A 117 -30.29 11.22 1.03
C SER A 117 -28.78 11.07 1.22
N SER A 118 -28.38 9.90 1.71
CA SER A 118 -27.01 9.46 1.88
C SER A 118 -26.40 9.48 0.48
N GLY A 119 -25.89 10.65 0.09
CA GLY A 119 -25.30 10.94 -1.21
C GLY A 119 -24.37 9.79 -1.55
N GLY A 120 -24.82 9.02 -2.54
CA GLY A 120 -24.42 7.65 -2.74
C GLY A 120 -22.92 7.51 -2.90
N ASP A 121 -22.46 6.32 -2.54
CA ASP A 121 -21.14 5.78 -2.79
C ASP A 121 -20.80 5.65 -4.30
N GLU A 122 -21.43 6.44 -5.16
CA GLU A 122 -21.38 6.37 -6.63
C GLU A 122 -20.09 6.96 -7.23
N ASP A 123 -19.22 7.58 -6.42
CA ASP A 123 -17.95 8.14 -6.90
C ASP A 123 -16.77 7.15 -6.90
N PHE A 124 -16.98 5.89 -6.51
CA PHE A 124 -15.93 4.88 -6.66
C PHE A 124 -15.97 4.34 -8.08
N GLU A 125 -15.52 5.17 -9.03
CA GLU A 125 -14.85 4.67 -10.22
C GLU A 125 -13.93 3.54 -9.75
N GLU A 126 -14.20 2.32 -10.18
CA GLU A 126 -13.51 1.11 -9.75
C GLU A 126 -12.02 1.30 -10.01
N LEU A 127 -11.29 1.74 -8.98
CA LEU A 127 -9.88 2.06 -9.13
C LEU A 127 -9.15 0.79 -9.50
N GLU A 128 -8.62 0.75 -10.72
CA GLU A 128 -7.85 -0.37 -11.20
C GLU A 128 -6.67 -0.62 -10.26
N LEU A 129 -6.81 -1.66 -9.43
CA LEU A 129 -5.76 -2.07 -8.51
C LEU A 129 -4.54 -2.51 -9.32
N PRO A 130 -3.32 -2.29 -8.79
CA PRO A 130 -2.10 -2.67 -9.47
C PRO A 130 -2.13 -4.18 -9.71
N ARG A 131 -1.61 -4.55 -10.88
CA ARG A 131 -1.51 -5.95 -11.31
C ARG A 131 -0.06 -6.36 -11.45
N ARG A 132 0.16 -7.64 -11.20
CA ARG A 132 1.43 -8.30 -11.46
C ARG A 132 1.73 -8.27 -12.96
N SER A 133 2.97 -8.02 -13.30
CA SER A 133 3.48 -8.06 -14.66
C SER A 133 3.35 -9.46 -15.23
N ARG A 134 2.81 -9.54 -16.45
CA ARG A 134 2.67 -10.80 -17.21
C ARG A 134 3.91 -11.15 -18.02
N VAL A 135 4.85 -10.21 -18.14
CA VAL A 135 6.04 -10.34 -18.99
C VAL A 135 7.35 -10.38 -18.19
N PHE A 136 7.31 -9.93 -16.94
CA PHE A 136 8.48 -9.90 -16.06
C PHE A 136 8.27 -10.86 -14.89
N ALA A 137 9.07 -11.92 -14.84
CA ALA A 137 8.98 -13.01 -13.85
C ALA A 137 7.53 -13.45 -13.53
N PRO A 138 6.69 -13.77 -14.54
CA PRO A 138 5.27 -14.06 -14.32
C PRO A 138 5.04 -15.32 -13.48
N ALA A 139 5.90 -16.34 -13.57
CA ALA A 139 5.75 -17.59 -12.83
C ALA A 139 6.42 -17.60 -11.44
N LEU A 140 7.09 -16.51 -11.03
CA LEU A 140 7.83 -16.48 -9.77
C LEU A 140 6.90 -16.63 -8.56
N ARG A 141 7.15 -17.62 -7.72
CA ARG A 141 6.33 -17.93 -6.54
C ARG A 141 7.08 -17.70 -5.24
N ILE A 142 8.40 -17.90 -5.25
CA ILE A 142 9.24 -17.76 -4.05
C ILE A 142 10.44 -16.88 -4.37
N LEU A 143 10.63 -15.84 -3.57
CA LEU A 143 11.78 -14.94 -3.64
C LEU A 143 12.45 -14.84 -2.27
N ARG A 144 13.71 -15.24 -2.17
CA ARG A 144 14.49 -15.19 -0.92
C ARG A 144 15.55 -14.10 -1.00
N LEU A 145 15.52 -13.18 -0.03
CA LEU A 145 16.35 -11.98 0.02
C LEU A 145 17.07 -11.83 1.37
N LEU A 146 17.35 -12.96 2.02
CA LEU A 146 17.91 -12.98 3.37
C LEU A 146 19.25 -12.24 3.40
N VAL A 147 19.53 -11.52 4.48
CA VAL A 147 20.84 -10.86 4.69
C VAL A 147 21.22 -9.90 3.54
N SER A 148 20.23 -9.22 2.94
CA SER A 148 20.43 -8.25 1.86
C SER A 148 20.19 -6.82 2.35
N ASP A 149 21.26 -6.16 2.78
CA ASP A 149 21.23 -4.91 3.56
C ASP A 149 20.59 -3.71 2.83
N LEU A 150 20.62 -3.69 1.49
CA LEU A 150 20.18 -2.56 0.67
C LEU A 150 18.77 -2.73 0.09
N ILE A 151 18.07 -3.80 0.46
CA ILE A 151 16.71 -4.06 0.00
C ILE A 151 15.72 -3.32 0.91
N ASN A 152 14.94 -2.45 0.29
CA ASN A 152 13.84 -1.79 0.98
C ASN A 152 12.65 -2.75 1.11
N GLU A 153 12.38 -3.22 2.32
CA GLU A 153 11.28 -4.15 2.60
C GLU A 153 9.89 -3.55 2.33
N ASP A 154 9.68 -2.24 2.46
CA ASP A 154 8.39 -1.63 2.12
C ASP A 154 8.09 -1.78 0.63
N CYS A 155 9.09 -1.60 -0.25
CA CYS A 155 8.93 -1.90 -1.67
C CYS A 155 8.61 -3.37 -1.91
N MET A 156 9.21 -4.28 -1.14
CA MET A 156 8.94 -5.71 -1.28
C MET A 156 7.54 -6.08 -0.79
N ARG A 157 7.05 -5.47 0.30
CA ARG A 157 5.68 -5.64 0.80
C ARG A 157 4.64 -5.11 -0.17
N GLU A 158 4.93 -4.01 -0.88
CA GLU A 158 4.09 -3.53 -1.99
C GLU A 158 4.00 -4.60 -3.10
N ILE A 159 5.12 -5.19 -3.49
CA ILE A 159 5.15 -6.27 -4.49
C ILE A 159 4.31 -7.48 -4.02
N VAL A 160 4.45 -7.91 -2.76
CA VAL A 160 3.64 -9.01 -2.20
C VAL A 160 2.14 -8.67 -2.26
N ALA A 161 1.76 -7.44 -1.92
CA ALA A 161 0.37 -6.98 -1.99
C ALA A 161 -0.17 -7.03 -3.44
N VAL A 162 0.60 -6.57 -4.43
CA VAL A 162 0.21 -6.64 -5.85
C VAL A 162 0.05 -8.08 -6.34
N CYS A 163 0.93 -8.98 -5.88
CA CYS A 163 0.94 -10.38 -6.28
C CYS A 163 -0.16 -11.22 -5.62
N ARG A 164 -0.88 -10.72 -4.61
CA ARG A 164 -2.08 -11.38 -4.02
C ARG A 164 -1.88 -12.87 -3.73
N GLY A 165 -0.80 -13.22 -3.04
CA GLY A 165 -0.48 -14.61 -2.69
C GLY A 165 0.18 -15.45 -3.80
N SER A 166 0.25 -14.97 -5.04
CA SER A 166 0.99 -15.65 -6.12
C SER A 166 2.52 -15.58 -5.98
N LEU A 167 3.02 -14.73 -5.08
CA LEU A 167 4.45 -14.57 -4.77
C LEU A 167 4.64 -14.39 -3.26
N VAL A 168 5.48 -15.23 -2.67
CA VAL A 168 5.97 -15.13 -1.30
C VAL A 168 7.39 -14.57 -1.32
N VAL A 169 7.63 -13.53 -0.54
CA VAL A 169 8.95 -12.90 -0.41
C VAL A 169 9.45 -13.07 1.02
N TYR A 170 10.66 -13.59 1.17
CA TYR A 170 11.37 -13.64 2.45
C TYR A 170 12.32 -12.46 2.54
N GLY A 171 12.10 -11.60 3.53
CA GLY A 171 12.88 -10.36 3.77
C GLY A 171 14.20 -10.62 4.47
N TYR A 172 14.67 -9.67 5.29
CA TYR A 172 15.94 -9.83 6.00
C TYR A 172 15.87 -10.91 7.10
N SER A 173 14.75 -10.99 7.82
CA SER A 173 14.58 -11.81 9.04
C SER A 173 14.17 -13.27 8.82
N ALA A 174 14.20 -13.76 7.59
CA ALA A 174 13.73 -15.11 7.20
C ALA A 174 12.24 -15.41 7.37
N ASP A 175 11.47 -14.47 7.91
CA ASP A 175 10.01 -14.54 7.89
C ASP A 175 9.46 -14.06 6.53
N PRO A 176 8.33 -14.65 6.08
CA PRO A 176 7.63 -14.14 4.91
C PRO A 176 7.13 -12.72 5.19
N LEU A 177 7.29 -11.84 4.21
CA LEU A 177 6.82 -10.47 4.30
C LEU A 177 5.29 -10.42 4.14
N GLU A 178 4.63 -9.84 5.13
CA GLU A 178 3.19 -9.56 5.07
C GLU A 178 2.86 -8.50 4.00
N PRO A 179 1.78 -8.69 3.22
CA PRO A 179 1.35 -7.71 2.23
C PRO A 179 0.99 -6.40 2.93
N ARG A 180 1.56 -5.29 2.44
CA ARG A 180 1.24 -3.96 2.93
C ARG A 180 0.62 -3.13 1.83
N TRP A 181 -0.70 -3.03 1.87
CA TRP A 181 -1.38 -1.95 1.17
C TRP A 181 -1.12 -0.66 1.91
N VAL A 182 -0.92 0.42 1.17
CA VAL A 182 -0.97 1.74 1.76
C VAL A 182 -2.32 1.89 2.43
N THR A 183 -2.31 2.04 3.76
CA THR A 183 -3.46 2.07 4.65
C THR A 183 -4.54 3.04 4.16
N ILE A 184 -5.55 2.50 3.47
CA ILE A 184 -6.83 3.18 3.21
C ILE A 184 -7.67 2.94 4.46
N HIS A 185 -7.64 3.86 5.42
CA HIS A 185 -8.42 3.93 6.68
C HIS A 185 -8.82 2.59 7.40
N PRO A 186 -8.65 2.48 8.72
CA PRO A 186 -8.97 1.25 9.48
C PRO A 186 -10.42 0.73 9.33
N GLY A 187 -11.39 1.57 8.93
CA GLY A 187 -12.77 1.14 8.65
C GLY A 187 -12.99 0.47 7.28
N ARG A 188 -12.05 0.59 6.33
CA ARG A 188 -12.17 0.04 4.95
C ARG A 188 -11.22 -1.11 4.63
N GLN A 189 -10.34 -1.46 5.56
CA GLN A 189 -9.50 -2.65 5.45
C GLN A 189 -10.33 -3.93 5.24
N ARG A 190 -11.52 -4.00 5.87
CA ARG A 190 -12.47 -5.11 5.71
C ARG A 190 -13.06 -5.25 4.30
N VAL A 191 -13.23 -4.14 3.58
CA VAL A 191 -13.85 -4.13 2.23
C VAL A 191 -12.87 -4.60 1.16
N LEU A 192 -11.59 -4.28 1.32
CA LEU A 192 -10.54 -4.79 0.42
C LEU A 192 -10.24 -6.27 0.70
N GLU A 193 -10.23 -6.70 1.97
CA GLU A 193 -10.10 -8.14 2.29
C GLU A 193 -11.24 -8.97 1.70
N SER A 194 -12.49 -8.49 1.79
CA SER A 194 -13.64 -9.20 1.21
C SER A 194 -13.65 -9.17 -0.33
N ALA A 195 -13.25 -8.07 -0.97
CA ALA A 195 -13.12 -7.99 -2.43
C ALA A 195 -11.95 -8.84 -2.96
N LEU A 196 -10.85 -8.97 -2.20
CA LEU A 196 -9.72 -9.83 -2.54
C LEU A 196 -10.08 -11.32 -2.39
N LEU A 197 -10.91 -11.68 -1.41
CA LEU A 197 -11.46 -13.03 -1.24
C LEU A 197 -12.50 -13.41 -2.31
N SER A 198 -13.17 -12.43 -2.93
CA SER A 198 -14.17 -12.69 -3.98
C SER A 198 -13.59 -12.71 -5.41
N ALA A 199 -12.32 -12.32 -5.59
CA ALA A 199 -11.67 -12.27 -6.90
C ALA A 199 -10.96 -13.59 -7.29
N ASP A 200 -11.00 -14.60 -6.43
CA ASP A 200 -10.47 -15.96 -6.68
C ASP A 200 -11.60 -17.00 -6.92
N VAL A 201 -12.43 -16.77 -7.94
CA VAL A 201 -13.30 -17.79 -8.56
C VAL A 201 -13.09 -17.83 -10.06
#